data_AF-A0A4S2RUW8-F1
#
_entry.id   AF-A0A4S2RUW8-F1
#
_cell.length_a   1.000
_cell.length_b   1.000
_cell.length_c   1.000
_cell.angle_alpha   90.00
_cell.angle_beta   90.00
_cell.angle_gamma   90.00
#
_symmetry.space_group_name_H-M   'P 1'
#
loop_
_entity.id
_entity.type
_entity.pdbx_description
1 polymer ?
#
loop_
_entity_poly.entity_id
_entity_poly.type
_entity_poly.pdbx_seq_one_letter_code
_entity_poly.pdbx_strand_id
1 'polypeptide(L)'
;MPLIPEEPQIHESAQGPRATPATGRAASTPRPVPGPRTAAMPRPGRPGPGPRPAPPAQRQHSTSGRPQAARPENRSAPQLQVIPASADGALDAADEAVDLLLDSGRAPGDILVLTTGGQHPWATHELSFGEAAYWAQHEAGDDVFFAAAAAAARVKPRPVVIVAVNGPVDDVATRALTTARERAGVLLIVCGDPQRINTALGAGV
;
A
#
# COMPACT_ATOMS: atom_id res chain seq x y z
N MET A 1 6.80 56.06 -28.95
CA MET A 1 6.36 54.69 -29.27
C MET A 1 7.11 53.73 -28.36
N PRO A 2 6.39 53.01 -27.48
CA PRO A 2 6.09 51.61 -27.80
C PRO A 2 4.65 51.17 -27.46
N LEU A 3 4.38 49.95 -27.89
CA LEU A 3 3.11 49.30 -28.21
C LEU A 3 2.39 48.76 -26.97
N ILE A 4 1.09 49.03 -26.88
CA ILE A 4 0.12 48.35 -26.00
C ILE A 4 -0.18 46.95 -26.57
N PRO A 5 -0.18 45.88 -25.77
CA PRO A 5 -0.75 44.61 -26.18
C PRO A 5 -2.28 44.73 -26.19
N GLU A 6 -2.87 44.50 -27.36
CA GLU A 6 -4.30 44.30 -27.55
C GLU A 6 -4.70 42.98 -26.89
N GLU A 7 -5.56 43.05 -25.88
CA GLU A 7 -6.16 41.90 -25.22
C GLU A 7 -7.42 41.50 -26.00
N PRO A 8 -7.51 40.28 -26.56
CA PRO A 8 -8.66 39.91 -27.37
C PRO A 8 -9.90 39.74 -26.47
N GLN A 9 -10.88 40.61 -26.69
CA GLN A 9 -12.21 40.52 -26.09
C GLN A 9 -12.86 39.19 -26.50
N ILE A 10 -12.99 38.29 -25.54
CA ILE A 10 -13.75 37.04 -25.69
C ILE A 10 -15.22 37.43 -25.81
N HIS A 11 -15.78 37.22 -27.00
CA HIS A 11 -17.18 37.50 -27.28
C HIS A 11 -18.04 36.44 -26.58
N GLU A 12 -18.82 36.87 -25.59
CA GLU A 12 -19.93 36.11 -25.04
C GLU A 12 -21.03 36.00 -26.10
N SER A 13 -21.09 34.86 -26.79
CA SER A 13 -22.17 34.54 -27.71
C SER A 13 -22.28 33.03 -27.87
N ALA A 14 -23.31 32.45 -27.26
CA ALA A 14 -24.35 31.69 -27.97
C ALA A 14 -25.03 30.73 -26.99
N GLN A 15 -26.17 31.20 -26.49
CA GLN A 15 -27.25 30.41 -25.93
C GLN A 15 -27.67 29.35 -26.95
N GLY A 16 -27.27 28.10 -26.72
CA GLY A 16 -27.78 26.93 -27.43
C GLY A 16 -29.05 26.38 -26.75
N PRO A 17 -30.05 25.91 -27.52
CA PRO A 17 -31.32 25.44 -26.96
C PRO A 17 -31.11 24.08 -26.28
N ARG A 18 -31.37 24.02 -24.97
CA ARG A 18 -31.36 22.76 -24.23
C ARG A 18 -32.65 21.99 -24.55
N ALA A 19 -32.49 20.89 -25.26
CA ALA A 19 -33.52 19.88 -25.47
C ALA A 19 -34.05 19.33 -24.14
N THR A 20 -35.37 19.13 -24.11
CA THR A 20 -36.13 18.51 -23.02
C THR A 20 -35.79 17.02 -22.87
N PRO A 21 -35.56 16.52 -21.65
CA PRO A 21 -35.71 15.10 -21.38
C PRO A 21 -37.17 14.81 -20.97
N ALA A 22 -37.71 13.79 -21.63
CA ALA A 22 -39.04 13.25 -21.44
C ALA A 22 -39.22 12.55 -20.09
N THR A 23 -40.44 12.68 -19.58
CA THR A 23 -41.08 11.88 -18.54
C THR A 23 -40.85 10.39 -18.73
N GLY A 24 -40.36 9.70 -17.70
CA GLY A 24 -40.19 8.26 -17.74
C GLY A 24 -39.84 7.60 -16.41
N ARG A 25 -40.89 7.23 -15.67
CA ARG A 25 -40.97 6.04 -14.80
C ARG A 25 -40.19 6.06 -13.47
N ALA A 26 -40.95 6.36 -12.42
CA ALA A 26 -40.67 5.89 -11.07
C ALA A 26 -40.55 4.36 -11.06
N ALA A 27 -39.43 3.83 -10.57
CA ALA A 27 -39.28 2.45 -10.15
C ALA A 27 -38.85 2.47 -8.68
N SER A 28 -39.80 2.08 -7.83
CA SER A 28 -39.68 1.96 -6.39
C SER A 28 -38.65 0.87 -6.05
N THR A 29 -37.57 1.24 -5.36
CA THR A 29 -36.64 0.27 -4.78
C THR A 29 -37.27 -0.30 -3.51
N PRO A 30 -37.47 -1.62 -3.39
CA PRO A 30 -38.05 -2.20 -2.18
C PRO A 30 -37.07 -2.07 -1.01
N ARG A 31 -37.55 -1.49 0.11
CA ARG A 31 -36.80 -1.42 1.37
C ARG A 31 -36.48 -2.84 1.88
N PRO A 32 -35.27 -3.08 2.41
CA PRO A 32 -35.01 -4.27 3.21
C PRO A 32 -35.89 -4.24 4.47
N VAL A 33 -36.65 -5.31 4.70
CA VAL A 33 -37.35 -5.58 5.95
C VAL A 33 -36.37 -6.24 6.93
N PRO A 34 -36.01 -5.61 8.07
CA PRO A 34 -35.30 -6.29 9.14
C PRO A 34 -36.23 -7.32 9.79
N GLY A 35 -35.87 -8.59 9.69
CA GLY A 35 -36.57 -9.70 10.33
C GLY A 35 -36.60 -9.60 11.86
N PRO A 36 -37.49 -10.36 12.52
CA PRO A 36 -37.76 -10.24 13.95
C PRO A 36 -36.57 -10.68 14.81
N ARG A 37 -36.27 -9.86 15.82
CA ARG A 37 -35.35 -10.14 16.94
C ARG A 37 -35.79 -11.42 17.67
N THR A 38 -34.89 -12.40 17.81
CA THR A 38 -35.06 -13.48 18.78
C THR A 38 -34.34 -13.11 20.07
N ALA A 39 -35.08 -13.23 21.17
CA ALA A 39 -34.73 -12.85 22.52
C ALA A 39 -33.67 -13.77 23.17
N ALA A 40 -33.11 -13.29 24.27
CA ALA A 40 -31.99 -13.82 25.03
C ALA A 40 -32.29 -15.08 25.90
N MET A 41 -31.22 -15.89 26.10
CA MET A 41 -30.75 -16.63 27.30
C MET A 41 -31.69 -17.58 28.09
N PRO A 42 -31.15 -18.70 28.63
CA PRO A 42 -30.55 -18.66 29.98
C PRO A 42 -29.20 -19.38 30.15
N ARG A 43 -28.32 -18.79 30.97
CA ARG A 43 -27.17 -19.43 31.62
C ARG A 43 -27.66 -20.36 32.76
N PRO A 44 -27.12 -21.59 32.89
CA PRO A 44 -27.25 -22.35 34.12
C PRO A 44 -26.17 -22.00 35.16
N GLY A 45 -26.63 -21.43 36.27
CA GLY A 45 -26.35 -21.78 37.68
C GLY A 45 -24.93 -22.14 38.14
N ARG A 46 -24.44 -21.30 39.06
CA ARG A 46 -23.36 -21.54 40.04
C ARG A 46 -23.89 -22.33 41.25
N PRO A 47 -23.07 -23.16 41.91
CA PRO A 47 -23.01 -23.12 43.39
C PRO A 47 -21.57 -22.94 43.92
N GLY A 48 -21.37 -22.05 44.91
CA GLY A 48 -20.13 -21.94 45.72
C GLY A 48 -20.23 -22.75 47.02
N PRO A 49 -19.52 -22.43 48.12
CA PRO A 49 -18.18 -21.84 48.29
C PRO A 49 -17.21 -22.80 49.04
N GLY A 50 -15.90 -22.70 48.78
CA GLY A 50 -14.86 -23.43 49.52
C GLY A 50 -13.76 -22.48 50.04
N PRO A 51 -13.08 -22.80 51.16
CA PRO A 51 -12.35 -21.83 51.96
C PRO A 51 -11.04 -21.33 51.35
N ARG A 52 -10.77 -20.04 51.60
CA ARG A 52 -9.61 -19.25 51.17
C ARG A 52 -8.37 -19.54 52.04
N PRO A 53 -7.21 -19.85 51.44
CA PRO A 53 -5.90 -19.61 52.06
C PRO A 53 -5.42 -18.17 51.80
N ALA A 54 -4.77 -17.58 52.80
CA ALA A 54 -4.29 -16.19 52.82
C ALA A 54 -3.16 -15.92 51.78
N PRO A 55 -2.98 -14.66 51.32
CA PRO A 55 -1.93 -14.30 50.38
C PRO A 55 -0.60 -14.00 51.10
N PRO A 56 0.56 -14.44 50.58
CA PRO A 56 1.83 -13.84 50.90
C PRO A 56 2.05 -12.55 50.10
N ALA A 57 2.83 -11.67 50.71
CA ALA A 57 3.02 -10.26 50.40
C ALA A 57 3.57 -9.94 49.00
N GLN A 58 3.20 -8.73 48.54
CA GLN A 58 3.80 -8.01 47.42
C GLN A 58 5.32 -8.02 47.52
N ARG A 59 5.99 -8.49 46.45
CA ARG A 59 7.38 -8.15 46.20
C ARG A 59 7.47 -7.35 44.91
N GLN A 60 8.13 -6.21 45.07
CA GLN A 60 8.16 -5.05 44.20
C GLN A 60 8.82 -5.35 42.86
N HIS A 61 8.41 -4.57 41.86
CA HIS A 61 9.03 -4.47 40.55
C HIS A 61 10.54 -4.21 40.67
N SER A 62 11.34 -5.06 40.04
CA SER A 62 12.69 -4.71 39.61
C SER A 62 12.78 -4.93 38.10
N THR A 63 12.64 -3.82 37.39
CA THR A 63 13.00 -3.64 35.99
C THR A 63 14.47 -4.02 35.78
N SER A 64 14.71 -5.02 34.94
CA SER A 64 15.88 -5.13 34.05
C SER A 64 15.69 -6.35 33.16
N GLY A 65 14.62 -6.32 32.35
CA GLY A 65 14.53 -7.16 31.16
C GLY A 65 15.55 -6.65 30.17
N ARG A 66 16.76 -7.25 30.18
CA ARG A 66 17.71 -7.17 29.08
C ARG A 66 16.92 -7.36 27.78
N PRO A 67 17.03 -6.50 26.76
CA PRO A 67 16.42 -6.80 25.48
C PRO A 67 17.01 -8.14 25.04
N GLN A 68 16.16 -9.17 25.03
CA GLN A 68 16.47 -10.38 24.30
C GLN A 68 16.61 -9.90 22.87
N ALA A 69 17.85 -9.74 22.41
CA ALA A 69 18.13 -9.62 21.00
C ALA A 69 17.37 -10.77 20.35
N ALA A 70 16.34 -10.42 19.59
CA ALA A 70 15.56 -11.39 18.84
C ALA A 70 16.59 -12.27 18.14
N ARG A 71 16.60 -13.55 18.49
CA ARG A 71 17.39 -14.53 17.74
C ARG A 71 17.01 -14.31 16.28
N PRO A 72 17.97 -14.29 15.34
CA PRO A 72 17.63 -14.20 13.94
C PRO A 72 16.71 -15.38 13.66
N GLU A 73 15.41 -15.12 13.60
CA GLU A 73 14.44 -16.05 13.08
C GLU A 73 14.98 -16.41 11.71
N ASN A 74 15.07 -17.71 11.44
CA ASN A 74 15.52 -18.24 10.18
C ASN A 74 14.58 -17.64 9.11
N ARG A 75 14.98 -16.50 8.55
CA ARG A 75 14.12 -15.67 7.72
C ARG A 75 13.97 -16.45 6.43
N SER A 76 12.87 -17.21 6.34
CA SER A 76 12.47 -17.82 5.09
C SER A 76 12.48 -16.71 4.05
N ALA A 77 13.12 -16.95 2.90
CA ALA A 77 13.13 -15.98 1.82
C ALA A 77 11.68 -15.57 1.49
N PRO A 78 11.45 -14.29 1.16
CA PRO A 78 10.10 -13.84 0.82
C PRO A 78 9.56 -14.65 -0.36
N GLN A 79 8.26 -14.90 -0.36
CA GLN A 79 7.59 -15.49 -1.51
C GLN A 79 7.74 -14.54 -2.70
N LEU A 80 8.21 -15.04 -3.84
CA LEU A 80 8.30 -14.28 -5.08
C LEU A 80 7.07 -14.56 -5.95
N GLN A 81 6.39 -13.50 -6.37
CA GLN A 81 5.32 -13.54 -7.35
C GLN A 81 5.70 -12.63 -8.52
N VAL A 82 5.54 -13.11 -9.75
CA VAL A 82 5.74 -12.31 -10.96
C VAL A 82 4.38 -12.07 -11.61
N ILE A 83 4.06 -10.80 -11.88
CA ILE A 83 2.90 -10.39 -12.65
C ILE A 83 3.40 -9.97 -14.04
N PRO A 84 3.10 -10.74 -15.10
CA PRO A 84 3.54 -10.40 -16.44
C PRO A 84 2.95 -9.07 -16.90
N ALA A 85 3.81 -8.12 -17.26
CA ALA A 85 3.42 -6.83 -17.82
C ALA A 85 4.49 -6.32 -18.80
N SER A 86 4.09 -5.48 -19.76
CA SER A 86 5.05 -4.70 -20.53
C SER A 86 5.70 -3.63 -19.65
N ALA A 87 6.78 -2.99 -20.12
CA ALA A 87 7.37 -1.87 -19.38
C ALA A 87 6.37 -0.73 -19.18
N ASP A 88 5.56 -0.43 -20.19
CA ASP A 88 4.54 0.64 -20.10
C ASP A 88 3.37 0.27 -19.19
N GLY A 89 3.00 -1.01 -19.11
CA GLY A 89 1.92 -1.50 -18.25
C GLY A 89 2.37 -1.95 -16.85
N ALA A 90 3.66 -1.85 -16.52
CA ALA A 90 4.18 -2.32 -15.24
C ALA A 90 3.71 -1.47 -14.05
N LEU A 91 3.44 -0.18 -14.27
CA LEU A 91 2.87 0.71 -13.25
C LEU A 91 1.42 0.34 -12.96
N ASP A 92 0.58 0.27 -14.00
CA ASP A 92 -0.82 -0.14 -13.86
C ASP A 92 -0.93 -1.51 -13.16
N ALA A 93 -0.10 -2.48 -13.54
CA ALA A 93 -0.06 -3.79 -12.89
C ALA A 93 0.37 -3.73 -11.42
N ALA A 94 1.22 -2.78 -11.04
CA ALA A 94 1.61 -2.57 -9.65
C ALA A 94 0.48 -1.91 -8.85
N ASP A 95 -0.25 -0.94 -9.42
CA ASP A 95 -1.40 -0.30 -8.78
C ASP A 95 -2.53 -1.31 -8.54
N GLU A 96 -2.86 -2.13 -9.54
CA GLU A 96 -3.84 -3.22 -9.37
C GLU A 96 -3.39 -4.23 -8.28
N ALA A 97 -2.08 -4.50 -8.17
CA ALA A 97 -1.57 -5.36 -7.10
C ALA A 97 -1.67 -4.71 -5.72
N VAL A 98 -1.49 -3.39 -5.62
CA VAL A 98 -1.74 -2.63 -4.38
C VAL A 98 -3.21 -2.74 -4.01
N ASP A 99 -4.12 -2.46 -4.94
CA ASP A 99 -5.58 -2.50 -4.71
C ASP A 99 -6.03 -3.88 -4.22
N LEU A 100 -5.58 -4.95 -4.87
CA LEU A 100 -5.89 -6.32 -4.45
C LEU A 100 -5.37 -6.65 -3.04
N LEU A 101 -4.17 -6.17 -2.68
CA LEU A 101 -3.62 -6.36 -1.34
C LEU A 101 -4.45 -5.62 -0.30
N LEU A 102 -4.84 -4.37 -0.57
CA LEU A 102 -5.67 -3.57 0.31
C LEU A 102 -7.06 -4.19 0.48
N ASP A 103 -7.70 -4.62 -0.61
CA ASP A 103 -8.99 -5.32 -0.59
C ASP A 103 -8.95 -6.63 0.19
N SER A 104 -7.81 -7.33 0.17
CA SER A 104 -7.58 -8.54 0.97
C SER A 104 -7.34 -8.26 2.46
N GLY A 105 -7.28 -6.99 2.86
CA GLY A 105 -7.09 -6.55 4.25
C GLY A 105 -5.64 -6.33 4.66
N ARG A 106 -4.70 -6.22 3.70
CA ARG A 106 -3.31 -5.81 4.02
C ARG A 106 -3.31 -4.37 4.52
N ALA A 107 -2.59 -4.10 5.60
CA ALA A 107 -2.42 -2.73 6.06
C ALA A 107 -1.62 -1.91 5.03
N PRO A 108 -2.03 -0.68 4.68
CA PRO A 108 -1.31 0.18 3.73
C PRO A 108 0.18 0.36 4.08
N GLY A 109 0.46 0.62 5.35
CA GLY A 109 1.80 0.75 5.92
C GLY A 109 2.73 -0.45 5.72
N ASP A 110 2.18 -1.61 5.36
CA ASP A 110 2.96 -2.83 5.09
C ASP A 110 3.41 -2.96 3.63
N ILE A 111 2.99 -2.06 2.74
CA ILE A 111 3.19 -2.14 1.29
C ILE A 111 4.20 -1.08 0.86
N LEU A 112 5.28 -1.50 0.22
CA LEU A 112 6.24 -0.63 -0.47
C LEU A 112 6.15 -0.87 -1.97
N VAL A 113 6.05 0.18 -2.77
CA VAL A 113 6.11 0.11 -4.24
C VAL A 113 7.41 0.77 -4.72
N LEU A 114 8.18 0.04 -5.52
CA LEU A 114 9.40 0.51 -6.17
C LEU A 114 9.21 0.58 -7.69
N THR A 115 9.63 1.67 -8.32
CA THR A 115 9.65 1.78 -9.78
C THR A 115 11.08 1.84 -10.30
N THR A 116 11.42 1.06 -11.34
CA THR A 116 12.80 1.00 -11.87
C THR A 116 13.09 2.04 -12.93
N GLY A 117 12.07 2.51 -13.64
CA GLY A 117 12.14 3.56 -14.66
C GLY A 117 11.57 4.88 -14.16
N GLY A 118 10.52 5.37 -14.84
CA GLY A 118 9.82 6.58 -14.42
C GLY A 118 9.27 6.46 -13.00
N GLN A 119 9.29 7.57 -12.26
CA GLN A 119 8.71 7.60 -10.92
C GLN A 119 7.17 7.48 -10.99
N HIS A 120 6.58 6.84 -9.98
CA HIS A 120 5.12 6.77 -9.86
C HIS A 120 4.46 8.17 -9.85
N PRO A 121 3.34 8.40 -10.56
CA PRO A 121 2.67 9.71 -10.60
C PRO A 121 2.27 10.22 -9.22
N TRP A 122 1.83 9.34 -8.32
CA TRP A 122 1.51 9.72 -6.94
C TRP A 122 2.73 10.25 -6.19
N ALA A 123 3.86 9.53 -6.25
CA ALA A 123 5.10 9.96 -5.61
C ALA A 123 5.61 11.29 -6.18
N THR A 124 5.44 11.50 -7.49
CA THR A 124 5.78 12.77 -8.16
C THR A 124 4.96 13.93 -7.61
N HIS A 125 3.66 13.71 -7.41
CA HIS A 125 2.77 14.70 -6.81
C HIS A 125 3.14 14.99 -5.35
N GLU A 126 3.34 13.96 -4.52
CA GLU A 126 3.67 14.15 -3.11
C GLU A 126 5.02 14.85 -2.89
N LEU A 127 6.04 14.49 -3.68
CA LEU A 127 7.34 15.16 -3.62
C LEU A 127 7.26 16.64 -3.99
N SER A 128 6.27 17.05 -4.79
CA SER A 128 6.07 18.47 -5.15
C SER A 128 5.72 19.34 -3.94
N PHE A 129 5.20 18.73 -2.86
CA PHE A 129 4.94 19.42 -1.58
C PHE A 129 6.15 19.45 -0.64
N GLY A 130 7.25 18.77 -1.01
CA GLY A 130 8.54 18.84 -0.32
C GLY A 130 9.08 17.48 0.10
N GLU A 131 10.36 17.26 -0.23
CA GLU A 131 11.04 15.99 0.01
C GLU A 131 11.05 15.59 1.50
N ALA A 132 11.31 16.52 2.41
CA ALA A 132 11.38 16.22 3.83
C ALA A 132 10.05 15.68 4.39
N ALA A 133 8.93 16.29 3.98
CA ALA A 133 7.59 15.85 4.40
C ALA A 133 7.25 14.47 3.81
N TYR A 134 7.56 14.27 2.53
CA TYR A 134 7.36 13.00 1.85
C TYR A 134 8.11 11.83 2.52
N TRP A 135 9.39 12.03 2.84
CA TRP A 135 10.14 10.98 3.55
C TRP A 135 9.71 10.79 5.00
N ALA A 136 9.12 11.79 5.65
CA ALA A 136 8.51 11.60 6.95
C ALA A 136 7.29 10.65 6.89
N GLN A 137 6.55 10.61 5.78
CA GLN A 137 5.47 9.63 5.57
C GLN A 137 6.01 8.19 5.55
N HIS A 138 7.17 7.97 4.91
CA HIS A 138 7.85 6.68 4.94
C HIS A 138 8.27 6.28 6.35
N GLU A 139 8.75 7.24 7.13
CA GLU A 139 9.16 7.01 8.52
C GLU A 139 7.97 6.67 9.42
N ALA A 140 6.82 7.33 9.21
CA ALA A 140 5.58 7.06 9.92
C ALA A 140 5.03 5.66 9.61
N GLY A 141 5.06 5.25 8.34
CA GLY A 141 4.66 3.91 7.94
C GLY A 141 3.16 3.64 8.07
N ASP A 142 2.33 4.69 7.99
CA ASP A 142 0.87 4.58 8.11
C ASP A 142 0.19 4.25 6.78
N ASP A 143 0.83 4.58 5.65
CA ASP A 143 0.27 4.46 4.29
C ASP A 143 1.20 3.69 3.33
N VAL A 144 0.67 3.30 2.16
CA VAL A 144 1.45 2.75 1.04
C VAL A 144 2.53 3.76 0.67
N PHE A 145 3.78 3.30 0.59
CA PHE A 145 4.88 4.17 0.21
C PHE A 145 5.39 3.78 -1.17
N PHE A 146 5.52 4.78 -2.03
CA PHE A 146 6.07 4.64 -3.38
C PHE A 146 7.48 5.22 -3.38
N ALA A 147 8.43 4.63 -4.11
CA ALA A 147 9.76 5.21 -4.29
C ALA A 147 10.38 4.77 -5.62
N ALA A 148 11.25 5.60 -6.18
CA ALA A 148 12.09 5.20 -7.31
C ALA A 148 13.22 4.25 -6.86
N ALA A 149 13.68 3.39 -7.77
CA ALA A 149 14.78 2.45 -7.55
C ALA A 149 16.06 3.11 -7.04
N ALA A 150 16.35 4.35 -7.45
CA ALA A 150 17.49 5.13 -6.96
C ALA A 150 17.47 5.33 -5.43
N ALA A 151 16.28 5.30 -4.82
CA ALA A 151 16.09 5.44 -3.38
C ALA A 151 15.90 4.08 -2.65
N ALA A 152 16.03 2.95 -3.35
CA ALA A 152 15.80 1.61 -2.76
C ALA A 152 16.71 1.31 -1.55
N ALA A 153 17.89 1.91 -1.46
CA ALA A 153 18.74 1.76 -0.28
C ALA A 153 18.18 2.49 0.96
N ARG A 154 17.45 3.59 0.77
CA ARG A 154 16.88 4.45 1.82
C ARG A 154 15.59 3.89 2.41
N VAL A 155 14.83 3.11 1.64
CA VAL A 155 13.56 2.54 2.10
C VAL A 155 13.80 1.49 3.19
N LYS A 156 12.87 1.43 4.14
CA LYS A 156 12.86 0.46 5.24
C LYS A 156 12.24 -0.85 4.73
N PRO A 157 12.63 -2.00 5.30
CA PRO A 157 11.94 -3.26 5.05
C PRO A 157 10.44 -3.14 5.33
N ARG A 158 9.63 -3.72 4.45
CA ARG A 158 8.18 -3.85 4.63
C ARG A 158 7.75 -5.28 4.38
N PRO A 159 6.67 -5.77 5.01
CA PRO A 159 6.18 -7.11 4.76
C PRO A 159 5.95 -7.41 3.28
N VAL A 160 5.39 -6.47 2.52
CA VAL A 160 5.17 -6.60 1.08
C VAL A 160 5.96 -5.54 0.32
N VAL A 161 6.72 -5.96 -0.69
CA VAL A 161 7.36 -5.07 -1.65
C VAL A 161 6.86 -5.42 -3.04
N ILE A 162 6.44 -4.40 -3.80
CA ILE A 162 6.04 -4.49 -5.20
C ILE A 162 7.08 -3.74 -6.02
N VAL A 163 7.57 -4.34 -7.09
CA VAL A 163 8.52 -3.70 -8.01
C VAL A 163 7.91 -3.61 -9.40
N ALA A 164 7.64 -2.40 -9.86
CA ALA A 164 7.27 -2.14 -11.24
C ALA A 164 8.54 -1.97 -12.10
N VAL A 165 8.79 -2.92 -13.00
CA VAL A 165 9.91 -2.88 -13.94
C VAL A 165 9.50 -2.07 -15.17
N ASN A 166 9.28 -0.78 -14.97
CA ASN A 166 8.73 0.17 -15.94
C ASN A 166 9.80 0.90 -16.77
N GLY A 167 10.92 0.24 -17.03
CA GLY A 167 12.06 0.78 -17.74
C GLY A 167 12.98 -0.33 -18.26
N PRO A 168 14.15 0.02 -18.83
CA PRO A 168 15.17 -0.96 -19.14
C PRO A 168 15.62 -1.69 -17.86
N VAL A 169 15.98 -2.96 -17.99
CA VAL A 169 16.60 -3.71 -16.89
C VAL A 169 18.10 -3.52 -16.96
N ASP A 170 18.55 -2.44 -16.35
CA ASP A 170 19.95 -2.06 -16.21
C ASP A 170 20.50 -2.44 -14.82
N ASP A 171 21.72 -1.98 -14.51
CA ASP A 171 22.33 -2.21 -13.20
C ASP A 171 21.50 -1.63 -12.04
N VAL A 172 20.79 -0.53 -12.27
CA VAL A 172 19.94 0.11 -11.26
C VAL A 172 18.71 -0.77 -10.99
N ALA A 173 18.05 -1.26 -12.04
CA ALA A 173 16.94 -2.19 -11.91
C ALA A 173 17.35 -3.50 -11.23
N THR A 174 18.53 -4.05 -11.57
CA THR A 174 19.05 -5.28 -10.97
C THR A 174 19.36 -5.10 -9.48
N ARG A 175 19.98 -3.98 -9.11
CA ARG A 175 20.21 -3.60 -7.71
C ARG A 175 18.90 -3.37 -6.96
N ALA A 176 17.91 -2.75 -7.61
CA ALA A 176 16.59 -2.52 -7.02
C ALA A 176 15.85 -3.84 -6.75
N LEU A 177 15.87 -4.79 -7.68
CA LEU A 177 15.30 -6.13 -7.50
C LEU A 177 15.99 -6.91 -6.37
N THR A 178 17.33 -6.83 -6.31
CA THR A 178 18.10 -7.44 -5.21
C THR A 178 17.73 -6.82 -3.87
N THR A 179 17.72 -5.50 -3.80
CA THR A 179 17.35 -4.75 -2.59
C THR A 179 15.90 -5.04 -2.20
N ALA A 180 14.97 -5.08 -3.15
CA ALA A 180 13.57 -5.41 -2.90
C ALA A 180 13.42 -6.79 -2.26
N ARG A 181 14.22 -7.78 -2.69
CA ARG A 181 14.24 -9.11 -2.08
C ARG A 181 14.75 -9.10 -0.64
N GLU A 182 15.67 -8.20 -0.29
CA GLU A 182 16.15 -8.02 1.09
C GLU A 182 15.17 -7.22 1.96
N ARG A 183 14.43 -6.29 1.35
CA ARG A 183 13.44 -5.43 2.02
C ARG A 183 12.09 -6.11 2.20
N ALA A 184 11.73 -7.08 1.37
CA ALA A 184 10.50 -7.85 1.48
C ALA A 184 10.56 -8.84 2.65
N GLY A 185 9.66 -8.65 3.62
CA GLY A 185 9.57 -9.53 4.78
C GLY A 185 8.84 -10.84 4.50
N VAL A 186 7.76 -10.81 3.71
CA VAL A 186 6.93 -11.99 3.41
C VAL A 186 6.67 -12.19 1.92
N LEU A 187 6.47 -11.11 1.16
CA LEU A 187 6.06 -11.18 -0.24
C LEU A 187 6.80 -10.13 -1.06
N LEU A 188 7.38 -10.57 -2.17
CA LEU A 188 7.91 -9.73 -3.23
C LEU A 188 7.08 -9.97 -4.49
N ILE A 189 6.39 -8.94 -4.97
CA ILE A 189 5.68 -8.94 -6.24
C ILE A 189 6.53 -8.17 -7.25
N VAL A 190 6.75 -8.72 -8.45
CA VAL A 190 7.46 -8.03 -9.53
C VAL A 190 6.56 -7.95 -10.75
N CYS A 191 6.22 -6.73 -11.15
CA CYS A 191 5.38 -6.43 -12.30
C CYS A 191 6.28 -6.07 -13.49
N GLY A 192 6.26 -6.88 -14.55
CA GLY A 192 7.09 -6.63 -15.73
C GLY A 192 7.34 -7.87 -16.58
N ASP A 193 8.30 -7.78 -17.50
CA ASP A 193 8.63 -8.86 -18.43
C ASP A 193 9.28 -10.05 -17.69
N PRO A 194 8.67 -11.25 -17.69
CA PRO A 194 9.19 -12.39 -16.94
C PRO A 194 10.59 -12.84 -17.36
N GLN A 195 10.95 -12.72 -18.65
CA GLN A 195 12.28 -13.11 -19.12
C GLN A 195 13.35 -12.15 -18.58
N ARG A 196 13.08 -10.85 -18.61
CA ARG A 196 13.99 -9.84 -18.05
C ARG A 196 14.14 -9.96 -16.54
N ILE A 197 13.04 -10.19 -15.83
CA ILE A 197 13.03 -10.40 -14.38
C ILE A 197 13.84 -11.63 -14.00
N ASN A 198 13.61 -12.77 -14.66
CA ASN A 198 14.35 -14.00 -14.38
C ASN A 198 15.84 -13.86 -14.69
N THR A 199 16.19 -13.11 -15.74
CA THR A 199 17.60 -12.82 -16.08
C THR A 199 18.25 -11.99 -14.98
N ALA A 200 17.60 -10.92 -14.51
CA ALA A 200 18.14 -10.07 -13.45
C ALA A 200 18.26 -10.78 -12.10
N LEU A 201 17.28 -11.61 -11.75
CA LEU A 201 17.31 -12.39 -10.50
C LEU A 201 18.30 -13.57 -10.57
N GLY A 202 18.51 -14.14 -11.75
CA GLY A 202 19.44 -15.26 -11.98
C GLY A 202 20.90 -14.82 -12.14
N ALA A 203 21.16 -13.59 -12.57
CA ALA A 203 22.51 -13.03 -12.68
C ALA A 203 23.16 -12.70 -11.32
N GLY A 204 22.38 -12.72 -10.23
CA GLY A 204 22.84 -12.45 -8.87
C GLY A 204 23.06 -13.70 -8.00
N VAL A 205 23.10 -14.90 -8.59
CA VAL A 205 23.36 -16.20 -7.92
C VAL A 205 24.71 -16.76 -8.33
#